data_AF-A0A4Q2ZHV9-F1
#
_entry.id   AF-A0A4Q2ZHV9-F1
#
_cell.length_a   1.000
_cell.length_b   1.000
_cell.length_c   1.000
_cell.angle_alpha   90.00
_cell.angle_beta   90.00
_cell.angle_gamma   90.00
#
_symmetry.space_group_name_H-M   'P 1'
#
loop_
_entity.id
_entity.type
_entity.pdbx_description
1 polymer ?
#
loop_
_entity_poly.entity_id
_entity_poly.type
_entity_poly.pdbx_seq_one_letter_code
_entity_poly.pdbx_strand_id
1 'polypeptide(L)'
;MLACAAAGAALSAAAASAQTNSVCVPGGTTIGFFNGVQTTRAQAEIALAKMRAIYGSTDATGKRLRYELFYNWSNGFEDFVE
;
A
#
# COMPACT_ATOMS: atom_id res chain seq x y z
N MET A 1 26.31 -22.75 59.87
CA MET A 1 26.89 -23.68 58.88
C MET A 1 25.81 -23.92 57.83
N LEU A 2 25.75 -23.14 56.75
CA LEU A 2 26.54 -23.21 55.52
C LEU A 2 26.33 -24.55 54.75
N ALA A 3 25.58 -24.49 53.64
CA ALA A 3 25.88 -25.11 52.34
C ALA A 3 24.60 -25.13 51.47
N CYS A 4 24.52 -24.25 50.46
CA CYS A 4 24.79 -24.54 49.04
C CYS A 4 23.52 -24.90 48.25
N ALA A 5 22.69 -23.89 47.97
CA ALA A 5 21.65 -23.98 46.95
C ALA A 5 22.27 -23.55 45.62
N ALA A 6 22.27 -24.48 44.67
CA ALA A 6 22.92 -24.38 43.38
C ALA A 6 22.48 -23.15 42.58
N ALA A 7 23.47 -22.49 41.99
CA ALA A 7 23.30 -21.44 41.01
C ALA A 7 22.52 -21.97 39.80
N GLY A 8 21.30 -21.46 39.62
CA GLY A 8 20.55 -21.56 38.38
C GLY A 8 20.20 -20.14 37.95
N ALA A 9 21.17 -19.43 37.38
CA ALA A 9 20.91 -18.15 36.75
C ALA A 9 20.06 -18.40 35.49
N ALA A 10 18.74 -18.33 35.63
CA ALA A 10 17.85 -18.20 34.48
C ALA A 10 18.10 -16.81 33.87
N LEU A 11 19.07 -16.74 32.95
CA LEU A 11 19.17 -15.60 32.04
C LEU A 11 17.89 -15.61 31.20
N SER A 12 16.90 -14.81 31.64
CA SER A 12 15.81 -14.40 30.76
C SER A 12 16.45 -13.62 29.61
N ALA A 13 16.63 -14.30 28.48
CA ALA A 13 16.88 -13.63 27.20
C ALA A 13 15.63 -12.84 26.86
N ALA A 14 15.52 -11.62 27.40
CA ALA A 14 14.63 -10.62 26.86
C ALA A 14 15.17 -10.31 25.45
N ALA A 15 14.66 -11.03 24.45
CA ALA A 15 14.85 -10.67 23.06
C ALA A 15 14.26 -9.27 22.90
N ALA A 16 15.11 -8.26 22.95
CA ALA A 16 14.74 -6.90 22.58
C ALA A 16 14.27 -6.98 21.13
N SER A 17 12.96 -6.87 20.92
CA SER A 17 12.39 -6.69 19.59
C SER A 17 12.97 -5.37 19.08
N ALA A 18 14.01 -5.45 18.25
CA ALA A 18 14.50 -4.30 17.52
C ALA A 18 13.31 -3.72 16.75
N GLN A 19 12.89 -2.52 17.13
CA GLN A 19 11.80 -1.83 16.47
C GLN A 19 12.30 -1.42 15.09
N THR A 20 12.13 -2.32 14.13
CA THR A 20 12.40 -2.06 12.73
C THR A 20 11.34 -1.06 12.29
N ASN A 21 11.75 0.21 12.17
CA ASN A 21 10.96 1.23 11.47
C ASN A 21 10.91 0.87 9.99
N SER A 22 10.17 -0.19 9.66
CA SER A 22 9.96 -0.65 8.29
C SER A 22 9.04 0.34 7.60
N VAL A 23 9.55 1.02 6.56
CA VAL A 23 8.74 1.85 5.64
C VAL A 23 7.77 0.97 4.85
N CYS A 24 8.03 -0.33 4.75
CA CYS A 24 7.19 -1.29 4.08
C CYS A 24 6.01 -1.68 4.99
N VAL A 25 4.79 -1.42 4.51
CA VAL A 25 3.54 -1.89 5.12
C VAL A 25 3.04 -3.15 4.38
N PRO A 26 2.29 -4.04 5.06
CA PRO A 26 1.69 -5.19 4.41
C PRO A 26 0.93 -4.79 3.14
N GLY A 27 1.28 -5.42 2.02
CA GLY A 27 0.71 -5.14 0.72
C GLY A 27 -0.79 -5.42 0.68
N GLY A 28 -1.50 -4.57 -0.05
CA GLY A 28 -2.91 -4.72 -0.40
C GLY A 28 -3.12 -4.42 -1.87
N THR A 29 -4.34 -4.61 -2.36
CA THR A 29 -4.67 -4.44 -3.77
C THR A 29 -4.89 -2.96 -4.11
N THR A 30 -4.18 -2.45 -5.11
CA THR A 30 -4.40 -1.11 -5.69
C THR A 30 -5.03 -1.27 -7.08
N ILE A 31 -6.10 -0.53 -7.33
CA ILE A 31 -6.66 -0.33 -8.66
C ILE A 31 -6.15 1.04 -9.17
N GLY A 32 -5.29 0.99 -10.18
CA GLY A 32 -4.76 2.17 -10.84
C GLY A 32 -5.56 2.52 -12.09
N PHE A 33 -5.93 3.79 -12.24
CA PHE A 33 -6.55 4.32 -13.46
C PHE A 33 -5.58 5.28 -14.15
N PHE A 34 -5.31 5.02 -15.44
CA PHE A 34 -4.57 5.91 -16.32
C PHE A 34 -5.56 6.59 -17.26
N ASN A 35 -5.48 7.92 -17.41
CA ASN A 35 -6.36 8.64 -18.33
C ASN A 35 -6.01 8.34 -19.80
N GLY A 36 -7.01 8.44 -20.67
CA GLY A 36 -6.83 8.36 -22.11
C GLY A 36 -6.42 9.69 -22.75
N VAL A 37 -6.21 9.66 -24.07
CA VAL A 37 -6.01 10.87 -24.90
C VAL A 37 -7.24 11.77 -24.82
N GLN A 38 -7.06 13.09 -24.85
CA GLN A 38 -8.15 14.08 -24.78
C GLN A 38 -9.10 13.90 -23.57
N THR A 39 -8.60 13.34 -22.46
CA THR A 39 -9.36 13.20 -21.22
C THR A 39 -8.93 14.27 -20.23
N THR A 40 -9.86 15.10 -19.78
CA THR A 40 -9.60 16.08 -18.72
C THR A 40 -9.40 15.39 -17.37
N ARG A 41 -8.70 16.05 -16.44
CA ARG A 41 -8.52 15.55 -15.07
C ARG A 41 -9.85 15.23 -14.38
N ALA A 42 -10.85 16.09 -14.52
CA ALA A 42 -12.17 15.87 -13.92
C ALA A 42 -12.85 14.61 -14.46
N GLN A 43 -12.74 14.35 -15.78
CA GLN A 43 -13.28 13.12 -16.37
C GLN A 43 -12.54 11.88 -15.86
N ALA A 44 -11.22 11.97 -15.67
CA ALA A 44 -10.44 10.88 -15.11
C ALA A 44 -10.79 10.58 -13.64
N GLU A 45 -11.02 11.62 -12.83
CA GLU A 45 -11.50 11.48 -11.44
C GLU A 45 -12.90 10.85 -11.38
N ILE A 46 -13.81 11.24 -12.27
CA ILE A 46 -15.14 10.63 -12.41
C ILE A 46 -15.02 9.15 -12.78
N ALA A 47 -14.13 8.79 -13.69
CA ALA A 47 -13.90 7.40 -14.07
C ALA A 47 -13.39 6.56 -12.88
N LEU A 48 -12.42 7.07 -12.12
CA LEU A 48 -11.93 6.40 -10.92
C LEU A 48 -13.04 6.25 -9.86
N ALA A 49 -13.89 7.26 -9.68
CA ALA A 49 -15.04 7.18 -8.77
C ALA A 49 -16.05 6.11 -9.21
N LYS A 50 -16.31 5.96 -10.52
CA LYS A 50 -17.15 4.88 -11.05
C LYS A 50 -16.54 3.51 -10.81
N MET A 51 -15.22 3.35 -10.98
CA MET A 51 -14.53 2.11 -10.64
C MET A 51 -14.68 1.77 -9.16
N ARG A 52 -14.59 2.76 -8.27
CA ARG A 52 -14.83 2.56 -6.84
C ARG A 52 -16.25 2.08 -6.54
N ALA A 53 -17.24 2.60 -7.24
CA ALA A 53 -18.62 2.14 -7.11
C ALA A 53 -18.82 0.69 -7.60
N ILE A 54 -18.13 0.29 -8.66
CA ILE A 54 -18.24 -1.06 -9.26
C ILE A 54 -17.51 -2.11 -8.41
N TYR A 55 -16.28 -1.82 -7.99
CA TYR A 55 -15.42 -2.80 -7.31
C TYR A 55 -15.51 -2.73 -5.77
N GLY A 56 -16.12 -1.68 -5.23
CA GLY A 56 -16.33 -1.52 -3.79
C GLY A 56 -15.09 -1.08 -3.01
N SER A 57 -14.92 -1.58 -1.80
CA SER A 57 -13.85 -1.14 -0.89
C SER A 57 -12.90 -2.26 -0.45
N THR A 58 -13.18 -3.51 -0.83
CA THR A 58 -12.41 -4.69 -0.39
C THR A 58 -12.26 -5.69 -1.53
N ASP A 59 -11.11 -6.37 -1.58
CA ASP A 59 -10.89 -7.47 -2.52
C ASP A 59 -11.53 -8.78 -2.05
N ALA A 60 -11.37 -9.84 -2.85
CA ALA A 60 -11.92 -11.16 -2.55
C ALA A 60 -11.38 -11.80 -1.25
N THR A 61 -10.28 -11.28 -0.70
CA THR A 61 -9.69 -11.74 0.57
C THR A 61 -10.11 -10.87 1.76
N GLY A 62 -10.96 -9.86 1.54
CA GLY A 62 -11.41 -8.91 2.56
C GLY A 62 -10.42 -7.77 2.83
N LYS A 63 -9.30 -7.67 2.10
CA LYS A 63 -8.34 -6.57 2.26
C LYS A 63 -8.85 -5.31 1.58
N ARG A 64 -8.56 -4.14 2.16
CA ARG A 64 -8.98 -2.84 1.62
C ARG A 64 -8.39 -2.58 0.23
N LEU A 65 -9.24 -2.19 -0.72
CA LEU A 65 -8.86 -1.67 -2.03
C LEU A 65 -8.42 -0.21 -1.94
N ARG A 66 -7.30 0.10 -2.60
CA ARG A 66 -6.86 1.48 -2.87
C ARG A 66 -7.17 1.84 -4.32
N TYR A 67 -7.46 3.11 -4.57
CA TYR A 67 -7.80 3.65 -5.88
C TYR A 67 -6.88 4.82 -6.15
N GLU A 68 -6.08 4.72 -7.21
CA GLU A 68 -5.07 5.72 -7.54
C GLU A 68 -5.29 6.22 -8.97
N LEU A 69 -5.30 7.54 -9.11
CA LEU A 69 -5.34 8.21 -10.42
C LEU A 69 -3.92 8.52 -10.88
N PHE A 70 -3.51 7.87 -11.96
CA PHE A 70 -2.25 8.15 -12.66
C PHE A 70 -2.56 9.06 -13.86
N TYR A 71 -2.80 10.34 -13.58
CA TYR A 71 -3.12 11.31 -14.62
C TYR A 71 -1.86 11.76 -15.37
N ASN A 72 -1.76 11.37 -16.63
CA ASN A 72 -0.83 11.90 -17.59
C ASN A 72 -1.32 13.27 -18.11
N TRP A 73 -0.45 14.27 -17.99
CA TRP A 73 -0.70 15.64 -18.41
C TRP A 73 -0.33 15.90 -19.87
N SER A 74 0.39 15.00 -20.54
CA SER A 74 0.59 15.13 -21.98
C SER A 74 -0.72 14.85 -22.70
N ASN A 75 -1.04 15.63 -23.73
CA ASN A 75 -2.22 15.43 -24.57
C ASN A 75 -2.09 14.20 -25.50
N GLY A 76 -1.28 13.20 -25.14
CA GLY A 76 -0.95 12.06 -25.99
C GLY A 76 -0.04 12.47 -27.16
N PHE A 77 -0.33 11.95 -28.35
CA PHE A 77 0.45 12.13 -29.59
C PHE A 77 0.29 13.54 -30.23
N GLU A 78 -0.07 14.59 -29.48
CA GLU A 78 -0.05 15.96 -30.01
C GLU A 78 1.37 16.47 -30.31
N ASP A 79 2.40 15.71 -29.93
CA ASP A 79 3.81 15.94 -30.28
C ASP A 79 4.27 15.12 -31.52
N PHE A 80 3.34 14.71 -32.38
CA PHE A 80 3.63 14.12 -33.69
C PHE A 80 3.14 15.06 -34.78
N VAL A 81 3.60 16.31 -34.70
CA VAL A 81 3.62 17.20 -35.86
C VAL A 81 4.98 17.00 -36.52
N GLU A 82 5.00 16.25 -37.62
CA GLU A 82 6.05 16.33 -38.65
C GLU A 82 5.41 16.80 -39.95
#